data_AF-A0A423JMP8-F1
#
_entry.id   AF-A0A423JMP8-F1
#
_cell.length_a   1.000
_cell.length_b   1.000
_cell.length_c   1.000
_cell.angle_alpha   90.00
_cell.angle_beta   90.00
_cell.angle_gamma   90.00
#
_symmetry.space_group_name_H-M   'P 1'
#
loop_
_entity.id
_entity.type
_entity.pdbx_description
1 polymer ?
#
loop_
_entity_poly.entity_id
_entity_poly.type
_entity_poly.pdbx_seq_one_letter_code
_entity_poly.pdbx_strand_id
1 'polypeptide(L)'
;MTITIDARALLIEGIQEGLAQGTLEIGEAVRRLRVEVTGLHQTQFAKMCKISVRTLVHIEHGEGNQTLKSLNSVFKPFGLKMGVVRIRRDFS
;
A
#
# COMPACT_ATOMS: atom_id res chain seq x y z
N MET A 1 5.02 21.80 1.21
CA MET A 1 5.17 21.44 -0.21
C MET A 1 3.96 20.64 -0.62
N THR A 2 3.03 21.28 -1.33
CA THR A 2 1.84 20.62 -1.88
C THR A 2 2.28 19.81 -3.10
N ILE A 3 2.36 18.50 -2.95
CA ILE A 3 2.46 17.60 -4.11
C ILE A 3 1.25 17.91 -5.00
N THR A 4 1.49 18.32 -6.25
CA THR A 4 0.42 18.55 -7.23
C THR A 4 -0.41 17.27 -7.39
N ILE A 5 -1.72 17.42 -7.62
CA ILE A 5 -2.65 16.29 -7.71
C ILE A 5 -2.16 15.21 -8.69
N ASP A 6 -1.54 15.64 -9.80
CA ASP A 6 -0.94 14.76 -10.81
C ASP A 6 0.28 13.98 -10.28
N ALA A 7 1.16 14.63 -9.52
CA ALA A 7 2.33 13.95 -8.94
C ALA A 7 1.92 12.89 -7.91
N ARG A 8 0.82 13.13 -7.18
CA ARG A 8 0.25 12.14 -6.25
C ARG A 8 -0.31 10.93 -7.01
N ALA A 9 -1.00 11.16 -8.12
CA ALA A 9 -1.56 10.09 -8.95
C ALA A 9 -0.44 9.20 -9.53
N LEU A 10 0.62 9.80 -10.07
CA LEU A 10 1.77 9.08 -10.63
C LEU A 10 2.48 8.19 -9.58
N LEU A 11 2.61 8.67 -8.35
CA LEU A 11 3.19 7.86 -7.26
C LEU A 11 2.32 6.65 -6.93
N ILE A 12 1.00 6.83 -6.85
CA ILE A 12 0.07 5.73 -6.56
C ILE A 12 0.08 4.69 -7.69
N GLU A 13 0.12 5.15 -8.94
CA GLU A 13 0.20 4.30 -10.13
C GLU A 13 1.50 3.48 -10.13
N GLY A 14 2.66 4.11 -9.91
CA GLY A 14 3.94 3.39 -9.84
C GLY A 14 4.00 2.35 -8.71
N ILE A 15 3.38 2.64 -7.55
CA ILE A 15 3.25 1.65 -6.46
C ILE A 15 2.36 0.49 -6.89
N GLN A 16 1.23 0.76 -7.55
CA GLN A 16 0.34 -0.27 -8.05
C GLN A 16 1.01 -1.14 -9.12
N GLU A 17 1.75 -0.55 -10.05
CA GLU A 17 2.50 -1.28 -11.06
C GLU A 17 3.57 -2.17 -10.45
N GLY A 18 4.34 -1.67 -9.48
CA GLY A 18 5.34 -2.47 -8.76
C GLY A 18 4.72 -3.67 -8.04
N LEU A 19 3.57 -3.47 -7.39
CA LEU A 19 2.79 -4.56 -6.78
C LEU A 19 2.31 -5.57 -7.83
N ALA A 20 1.84 -5.11 -8.99
CA ALA A 20 1.33 -5.97 -10.06
C ALA A 20 2.44 -6.76 -10.77
N GLN A 21 3.65 -6.20 -10.84
CA GLN A 21 4.83 -6.86 -11.40
C GLN A 21 5.53 -7.79 -10.39
N GLY A 22 5.16 -7.73 -9.10
CA GLY A 22 5.81 -8.48 -8.03
C GLY A 22 7.21 -7.97 -7.68
N THR A 23 7.58 -6.78 -8.15
CA THR A 23 8.87 -6.12 -7.82
C THR A 23 8.81 -5.36 -6.50
N LEU A 24 7.59 -5.15 -5.97
CA LEU A 24 7.33 -4.46 -4.72
C LEU A 24 6.52 -5.35 -3.78
N GLU A 25 7.02 -5.53 -2.56
CA GLU A 25 6.27 -6.22 -1.51
C GLU A 25 5.16 -5.34 -0.93
N ILE A 26 4.11 -5.97 -0.42
CA ILE A 26 2.95 -5.27 0.16
C ILE A 26 3.37 -4.35 1.31
N GLY A 27 4.27 -4.79 2.19
CA GLY A 27 4.73 -3.99 3.32
C GLY A 27 5.43 -2.71 2.89
N GLU A 28 6.32 -2.81 1.92
CA GLU A 28 7.03 -1.66 1.36
C GLU A 28 6.06 -0.72 0.60
N ALA A 29 5.13 -1.27 -0.19
CA ALA A 29 4.10 -0.47 -0.85
C ALA A 29 3.29 0.37 0.15
N VAL A 30 2.88 -0.22 1.28
CA VAL A 30 2.14 0.49 2.34
C VAL A 30 3.00 1.57 3.00
N ARG A 31 4.28 1.29 3.25
CA ARG A 31 5.22 2.27 3.77
C ARG A 31 5.40 3.46 2.81
N ARG A 32 5.52 3.22 1.51
CA ARG A 32 5.63 4.27 0.48
C ARG A 32 4.34 5.09 0.38
N LEU A 33 3.16 4.46 0.41
CA LEU A 33 1.87 5.17 0.49
C LEU A 33 1.81 6.08 1.73
N ARG A 34 2.33 5.62 2.87
CA ARG A 34 2.38 6.43 4.09
C ARG A 34 3.33 7.62 3.94
N VAL A 35 4.59 7.37 3.60
CA VAL A 35 5.65 8.40 3.64
C VAL A 35 5.59 9.33 2.43
N GLU A 36 5.49 8.78 1.22
CA GLU A 36 5.63 9.55 -0.02
C GLU A 36 4.32 10.18 -0.47
N VAL A 37 3.18 9.48 -0.29
CA VAL A 37 1.88 9.96 -0.78
C VAL A 37 1.16 10.82 0.26
N THR A 38 1.26 10.48 1.55
CA THR A 38 0.53 11.22 2.61
C THR A 38 1.43 12.02 3.55
N GLY A 39 2.71 11.66 3.68
CA GLY A 39 3.62 12.28 4.64
C GLY A 39 3.23 12.05 6.11
N LEU A 40 2.36 11.07 6.40
CA LEU A 40 1.82 10.85 7.74
C LEU A 40 2.70 9.93 8.59
N HIS A 41 2.73 10.20 9.90
CA HIS A 41 3.27 9.24 10.87
C HIS A 41 2.36 8.01 11.02
N GLN A 42 2.92 6.87 11.44
CA GLN A 42 2.20 5.60 11.57
C GLN A 42 0.87 5.72 12.33
N THR A 43 0.83 6.49 13.41
CA THR A 43 -0.39 6.68 14.22
C THR A 43 -1.50 7.40 13.46
N GLN A 44 -1.16 8.42 12.68
CA GLN A 44 -2.12 9.19 11.88
C GLN A 44 -2.59 8.39 10.67
N PHE A 45 -1.66 7.70 10.01
CA PHE A 45 -1.95 6.83 8.88
C PHE A 45 -2.86 5.66 9.27
N ALA A 46 -2.58 4.98 10.39
CA ALA A 46 -3.42 3.90 10.90
C ALA A 46 -4.86 4.37 11.18
N LYS A 47 -5.02 5.56 11.76
CA LYS A 47 -6.35 6.19 11.96
C LYS A 47 -7.06 6.46 10.64
N MET A 48 -6.36 7.01 9.65
CA MET A 48 -6.90 7.26 8.31
C MET A 48 -7.38 5.97 7.65
N CYS A 49 -6.60 4.90 7.75
CA CYS A 49 -6.93 3.57 7.23
C CYS A 49 -7.89 2.78 8.13
N LYS A 50 -8.34 3.32 9.27
CA LYS A 50 -9.24 2.67 10.23
C LYS A 50 -8.74 1.29 10.71
N ILE A 51 -7.44 1.20 10.98
CA ILE A 51 -6.78 0.00 11.54
C ILE A 51 -5.98 0.36 12.79
N SER A 52 -5.59 -0.64 13.58
CA SER A 52 -4.69 -0.41 14.72
C SER A 52 -3.27 -0.11 14.23
N VAL A 53 -2.52 0.68 15.01
CA VAL A 53 -1.09 0.98 14.71
C VAL A 53 -0.27 -0.32 14.66
N ARG A 54 -0.56 -1.26 15.56
CA ARG A 54 0.03 -2.59 15.53
C ARG A 54 -0.22 -3.28 14.19
N THR A 55 -1.47 -3.32 13.73
CA THR A 55 -1.81 -3.88 12.41
C THR A 55 -1.03 -3.22 11.28
N LEU A 56 -0.88 -1.89 11.31
CA LEU A 56 -0.07 -1.18 10.32
C LEU A 56 1.40 -1.61 10.37
N VAL A 57 2.02 -1.66 11.54
CA VAL A 57 3.44 -2.08 11.70
C VAL A 57 3.65 -3.51 11.20
N HIS A 58 2.74 -4.43 11.54
CA HIS A 58 2.76 -5.80 11.04
C HIS A 58 2.62 -5.88 9.52
N ILE A 59 1.80 -5.02 8.91
CA ILE A 59 1.72 -4.92 7.44
C ILE A 59 3.05 -4.40 6.88
N GLU A 60 3.59 -3.29 7.42
CA GLU A 60 4.82 -2.65 6.93
C GLU A 60 6.06 -3.55 7.03
N HIS A 61 6.15 -4.37 8.07
CA HIS A 61 7.26 -5.32 8.24
C HIS A 61 7.07 -6.63 7.47
N GLY A 62 5.93 -6.83 6.79
CA GLY A 62 5.60 -8.12 6.19
C GLY A 62 5.39 -9.25 7.22
N GLU A 63 5.26 -8.90 8.50
CA GLU A 63 5.17 -9.84 9.61
C GLU A 63 3.70 -10.22 9.91
N GLY A 64 3.35 -11.48 9.66
CA GLY A 64 2.06 -12.07 10.03
C GLY A 64 1.11 -12.28 8.84
N ASN A 65 -0.01 -12.94 9.10
CA ASN A 65 -1.01 -13.23 8.06
C ASN A 65 -2.04 -12.10 8.01
N GLN A 66 -1.76 -11.04 7.25
CA GLN A 66 -2.63 -9.88 7.19
C GLN A 66 -3.91 -10.23 6.43
N THR A 67 -5.05 -9.94 7.03
CA THR A 67 -6.34 -10.24 6.39
C THR A 67 -6.53 -9.37 5.15
N LEU A 68 -7.20 -9.90 4.12
CA LEU A 68 -7.63 -9.12 2.95
C LEU A 68 -8.41 -7.87 3.36
N LYS A 69 -9.17 -7.93 4.47
CA LYS A 69 -9.91 -6.79 5.02
C LYS A 69 -8.96 -5.67 5.46
N SER A 70 -7.90 -6.00 6.20
CA SER A 70 -6.89 -5.03 6.66
C SER A 70 -6.16 -4.38 5.49
N LEU A 71 -5.76 -5.17 4.50
CA LEU A 71 -5.11 -4.67 3.29
C LEU A 71 -6.04 -3.74 2.51
N ASN A 72 -7.27 -4.15 2.26
CA ASN A 72 -8.27 -3.32 1.59
C ASN A 72 -8.53 -2.00 2.33
N SER A 73 -8.54 -2.00 3.66
CA SER A 73 -8.67 -0.76 4.46
C SER A 73 -7.51 0.21 4.25
N VAL A 74 -6.29 -0.30 4.02
CA VAL A 74 -5.11 0.53 3.73
C VAL A 74 -5.13 1.08 2.31
N PHE A 75 -5.56 0.28 1.33
CA PHE A 75 -5.57 0.66 -0.09
C PHE A 75 -6.76 1.56 -0.47
N LYS A 76 -7.90 1.44 0.20
CA LYS A 76 -9.14 2.16 -0.12
C LYS A 76 -9.00 3.71 -0.16
N PRO A 77 -8.28 4.38 0.76
CA PRO A 77 -8.04 5.82 0.68
C PRO A 77 -7.28 6.28 -0.58
N PHE A 78 -6.63 5.37 -1.28
CA PHE A 78 -5.87 5.63 -2.51
C PHE A 78 -6.61 5.20 -3.77
N GLY A 79 -7.87 4.77 -3.67
CA GLY A 79 -8.63 4.23 -4.80
C GLY A 79 -8.20 2.82 -5.20
N LEU A 80 -7.40 2.15 -4.37
CA LEU A 80 -6.87 0.82 -4.62
C LEU A 80 -7.64 -0.25 -3.82
N LYS A 81 -7.63 -1.49 -4.31
CA LYS A 81 -8.15 -2.66 -3.61
C LYS A 81 -7.35 -3.91 -3.97
N MET A 82 -7.28 -4.86 -3.06
CA MET A 82 -6.76 -6.19 -3.34
C MET A 82 -7.67 -6.92 -4.33
N GLY A 83 -7.08 -7.64 -5.26
CA GLY A 83 -7.78 -8.40 -6.29
C GLY A 83 -7.00 -9.64 -6.71
N VAL A 84 -7.67 -10.53 -7.45
CA VAL A 84 -7.05 -11.71 -8.04
C VAL A 84 -6.36 -11.30 -9.33
N VAL A 85 -5.08 -11.61 -9.47
CA VAL A 85 -4.29 -11.39 -10.69
C VAL A 85 -3.85 -12.73 -11.28
N ARG A 86 -3.51 -12.74 -12.57
CA ARG A 86 -2.91 -13.94 -13.19
C ARG A 86 -1.51 -14.14 -12.61
N ILE A 87 -1.19 -15.37 -12.23
CA ILE A 87 0.19 -15.76 -11.92
C ILE A 87 0.99 -15.65 -13.21
N ARG A 88 1.99 -14.77 -13.24
CA ARG A 88 2.98 -14.74 -14.32
C ARG A 88 3.84 -16.00 -14.18
N ARG A 89 3.65 -16.93 -15.10
CA ARG A 89 4.56 -18.06 -15.28
C ARG A 89 5.56 -17.60 -16.34
N ASP A 90 6.76 -17.26 -15.93
CA ASP A 90 7.87 -17.19 -16.87
C ASP A 90 8.12 -18.61 -17.38
N PHE A 91 7.71 -18.87 -18.62
CA PHE A 91 8.15 -20.06 -19.34
C PHE A 91 9.58 -19.76 -19.76
N SER A 92 10.54 -20.21 -18.94
CA SER A 92 11.96 -20.23 -19.30
C SER A 92 12.26 -21.34 -20.28
#